data_AF-A0A818IM91-F1
#
_entry.id   AF-A0A818IM91-F1
#
_cell.length_a   1.000
_cell.length_b   1.000
_cell.length_c   1.000
_cell.angle_alpha   90.00
_cell.angle_beta   90.00
_cell.angle_gamma   90.00
#
_symmetry.space_group_name_H-M   'P 1'
#
loop_
_entity.id
_entity.type
_entity.pdbx_description
1 polymer ?
#
loop_
_entity_poly.entity_id
_entity_poly.type
_entity_poly.pdbx_seq_one_letter_code
_entity_poly.pdbx_strand_id
1 'polypeptide(L)'
;MPFTAADTVTVKGDVNLTNIQIYPGFNQYGQPLQFAMETPVPINMFPGRVLYISGRSNNNASRFEFNLLTSTYPGADVAFHFNPRFDEHEAVRNSCQGGGWGMEEKQGGFPLQPGQPFEIQIICFPEHYQVRKTNDIFF
;
A
#
# COMPACT_ATOMS: atom_id res chain seq x y z
N MET A 1 -12.77 -1.15 -12.18
CA MET A 1 -11.95 -2.35 -11.91
C MET A 1 -12.34 -2.98 -10.57
N PRO A 2 -12.40 -4.32 -10.43
CA PRO A 2 -12.65 -4.96 -9.13
C PRO A 2 -11.49 -4.77 -8.13
N PHE A 3 -11.79 -4.59 -6.85
CA PHE A 3 -10.78 -4.52 -5.76
C PHE A 3 -10.03 -5.85 -5.52
N THR A 4 -10.47 -6.92 -6.17
CA THR A 4 -9.80 -8.23 -6.16
C THR A 4 -8.82 -8.39 -7.31
N ALA A 5 -8.71 -7.40 -8.21
CA ALA A 5 -7.86 -7.50 -9.38
C ALA A 5 -6.37 -7.29 -9.04
N ALA A 6 -6.04 -6.71 -7.89
CA ALA A 6 -4.66 -6.46 -7.52
C ALA A 6 -3.93 -7.76 -7.14
N ASP A 7 -2.86 -8.08 -7.85
CA ASP A 7 -2.05 -9.27 -7.60
C ASP A 7 -0.66 -8.95 -7.04
N THR A 8 -0.20 -7.72 -7.18
CA THR A 8 1.18 -7.31 -6.93
C THR A 8 1.22 -5.99 -6.17
N VAL A 9 2.14 -5.83 -5.21
CA VAL A 9 2.50 -4.51 -4.66
C VAL A 9 3.85 -4.04 -5.19
N THR A 10 3.94 -2.76 -5.51
CA THR A 10 5.21 -2.05 -5.70
C THR A 10 5.32 -0.90 -4.72
N VAL A 11 6.54 -0.60 -4.29
CA VAL A 11 6.85 0.55 -3.42
C VAL A 11 7.90 1.43 -4.09
N LYS A 12 7.68 2.74 -4.12
CA LYS A 12 8.64 3.72 -4.67
C LYS A 12 8.71 4.97 -3.83
N GLY A 13 9.79 5.73 -4.00
CA GLY A 13 10.00 7.03 -3.35
C GLY A 13 10.80 6.94 -2.05
N ASP A 14 10.59 7.92 -1.17
CA ASP A 14 11.45 8.21 -0.03
C ASP A 14 11.17 7.34 1.21
N VAL A 15 11.30 6.02 1.06
CA VAL A 15 10.94 5.06 2.09
C VAL A 15 11.89 3.86 2.14
N ASN A 16 12.20 3.40 3.35
CA ASN A 16 12.89 2.14 3.57
C ASN A 16 11.92 1.14 4.20
N LEU A 17 11.72 -0.01 3.56
CA LEU A 17 10.84 -1.06 4.04
C LEU A 17 11.56 -1.94 5.06
N THR A 18 10.86 -2.30 6.12
CA THR A 18 11.36 -3.21 7.16
C THR A 18 10.52 -4.48 7.26
N ASN A 19 9.27 -4.45 6.79
CA ASN A 19 8.40 -5.61 6.77
C ASN A 19 7.36 -5.51 5.64
N ILE A 20 7.12 -6.63 4.95
CA ILE A 20 5.98 -6.82 4.06
C ILE A 20 5.38 -8.19 4.37
N GLN A 21 4.13 -8.23 4.81
CA GLN A 21 3.44 -9.46 5.19
C GLN A 21 2.01 -9.44 4.69
N ILE A 22 1.44 -10.62 4.45
CA ILE A 22 0.02 -10.76 4.13
C ILE A 22 -0.70 -11.65 5.14
N TYR A 23 -1.98 -11.36 5.35
CA TYR A 23 -2.90 -12.19 6.11
C TYR A 23 -4.27 -12.24 5.42
N PRO A 24 -4.95 -13.40 5.32
CA PRO A 24 -4.38 -14.72 5.56
C PRO A 24 -3.36 -15.06 4.45
N GLY A 25 -2.35 -15.81 4.86
CA GLY A 25 -1.25 -16.29 4.04
C GLY A 25 -0.18 -16.83 4.99
N PHE A 26 0.11 -18.12 4.90
CA PHE A 26 1.01 -18.77 5.86
C PHE A 26 2.06 -19.60 5.13
N ASN A 27 3.26 -19.65 5.70
CA ASN A 27 4.28 -20.57 5.25
C ASN A 27 3.96 -22.02 5.70
N GLN A 28 4.80 -22.98 5.31
CA GLN A 28 4.66 -24.38 5.69
C GLN A 28 4.68 -24.66 7.21
N TYR A 29 5.09 -23.68 8.02
CA TYR A 29 5.13 -23.75 9.47
C TYR A 29 3.93 -23.05 10.14
N GLY A 30 2.96 -22.58 9.37
CA GLY A 30 1.77 -21.87 9.90
C GLY A 30 2.05 -20.44 10.35
N GLN A 31 3.20 -19.86 10.00
CA GLN A 31 3.52 -18.47 10.32
C GLN A 31 3.09 -17.54 9.18
N PRO A 32 2.70 -16.28 9.46
CA PRO A 32 2.32 -15.32 8.42
C PRO A 32 3.38 -15.22 7.32
N LEU A 33 2.92 -15.19 6.07
CA LEU A 33 3.81 -15.10 4.92
C LEU A 33 4.43 -13.71 4.87
N GLN A 34 5.75 -13.68 5.02
CA GLN A 34 6.58 -12.48 4.91
C GLN A 34 7.36 -12.53 3.60
N PHE A 35 7.48 -11.37 2.96
CA PHE A 35 8.19 -11.20 1.70
C PHE A 35 9.51 -10.46 1.90
N ALA A 36 10.38 -10.54 0.88
CA ALA A 36 11.54 -9.68 0.80
C ALA A 36 11.10 -8.20 0.78
N MET A 37 11.98 -7.31 1.27
CA MET A 37 11.73 -5.86 1.29
C MET A 37 11.96 -5.19 -0.07
N GLU A 38 12.13 -5.99 -1.13
CA GLU A 38 12.28 -5.57 -2.52
C GLU A 38 10.97 -5.82 -3.26
N THR A 39 10.55 -4.88 -4.11
CA THR A 39 9.33 -5.01 -4.91
C THR A 39 9.64 -5.07 -6.41
N PRO A 40 8.78 -5.69 -7.25
CA PRO A 40 7.40 -6.16 -7.00
C PRO A 40 7.28 -7.38 -6.08
N VAL A 41 6.21 -7.43 -5.28
CA VAL A 41 5.86 -8.58 -4.42
C VAL A 41 4.47 -9.11 -4.78
N PRO A 42 4.29 -10.43 -4.98
CA PRO A 42 2.98 -11.02 -5.22
C PRO A 42 2.14 -11.08 -3.93
N ILE A 43 0.95 -10.47 -3.96
CA ILE A 43 0.04 -10.33 -2.81
C ILE A 43 -1.34 -10.95 -3.04
N ASN A 44 -1.85 -10.98 -4.29
CA ASN A 44 -3.17 -11.53 -4.66
C ASN A 44 -4.33 -11.05 -3.74
N MET A 45 -4.77 -9.80 -3.82
CA MET A 45 -5.80 -9.26 -2.94
C MET A 45 -7.18 -9.91 -3.15
N PHE A 46 -7.88 -10.18 -2.05
CA PHE A 46 -9.28 -10.60 -2.04
C PHE A 46 -9.96 -10.10 -0.76
N PRO A 47 -11.31 -10.08 -0.67
CA PRO A 47 -12.00 -9.54 0.49
C PRO A 47 -11.63 -10.28 1.77
N GLY A 48 -11.13 -9.55 2.77
CA GLY A 48 -10.59 -10.08 4.02
C GLY A 48 -9.06 -10.25 4.03
N ARG A 49 -8.37 -10.05 2.89
CA ARG A 49 -6.91 -10.00 2.84
C ARG A 49 -6.39 -8.64 3.31
N VAL A 50 -5.37 -8.68 4.15
CA VAL A 50 -4.65 -7.54 4.71
C VAL A 50 -3.19 -7.62 4.27
N LEU A 51 -2.70 -6.53 3.70
CA LEU A 51 -1.29 -6.31 3.42
C LEU A 51 -0.72 -5.41 4.54
N TYR A 52 0.21 -5.95 5.31
CA TYR A 52 0.96 -5.24 6.35
C TYR A 52 2.28 -4.76 5.78
N ILE A 53 2.53 -3.46 5.87
CA ILE A 53 3.78 -2.83 5.42
C ILE A 53 4.33 -1.99 6.57
N SER A 54 5.52 -2.33 7.04
CA SER A 54 6.26 -1.50 8.00
C SER A 54 7.49 -0.93 7.34
N GLY A 55 7.87 0.27 7.75
CA GLY A 55 9.03 0.95 7.21
C GLY A 55 9.35 2.22 7.95
N ARG A 56 10.29 2.98 7.40
CA ARG A 56 10.68 4.31 7.88
C ARG A 56 10.77 5.23 6.68
N SER A 57 10.08 6.37 6.74
CA SER A 57 10.26 7.44 5.75
C SER A 57 11.68 8.01 5.87
N ASN A 58 12.27 8.46 4.76
CA ASN A 58 13.56 9.15 4.82
C ASN A 58 13.44 10.45 5.66
N ASN A 59 14.55 10.91 6.26
CA ASN A 59 14.52 12.10 7.14
C ASN A 59 13.96 13.35 6.44
N ASN A 60 14.21 13.50 5.13
CA ASN A 60 13.72 14.60 4.30
C ASN A 60 12.76 14.08 3.21
N ALA A 61 11.99 13.04 3.52
CA ALA A 61 11.05 12.45 2.57
C ALA A 61 10.07 13.51 2.06
N SER A 62 9.94 13.62 0.74
CA SER A 62 8.86 14.40 0.13
C SER A 62 7.63 13.53 -0.04
N ARG A 63 7.80 12.33 -0.62
CA ARG A 63 6.70 11.40 -0.86
C ARG A 63 7.19 9.98 -1.08
N PHE A 64 6.29 9.03 -0.85
CA PHE A 64 6.44 7.65 -1.31
C PHE A 64 5.08 7.10 -1.74
N GLU A 65 5.08 6.02 -2.49
CA GLU A 65 3.85 5.39 -2.97
C GLU A 65 3.88 3.88 -2.79
N PHE A 66 2.71 3.33 -2.48
CA PHE A 66 2.40 1.91 -2.63
C PHE A 66 1.38 1.78 -3.75
N ASN A 67 1.72 1.01 -4.78
CA ASN A 67 0.80 0.69 -5.87
C ASN A 67 0.43 -0.78 -5.79
N LEU A 68 -0.87 -1.07 -5.71
CA LEU A 68 -1.43 -2.39 -5.91
C LEU A 68 -1.76 -2.54 -7.40
N LEU A 69 -0.97 -3.32 -8.11
CA LEU A 69 -1.04 -3.53 -9.56
C LEU A 69 -1.85 -4.78 -9.89
N THR A 70 -2.45 -4.81 -11.07
CA THR A 70 -3.17 -5.99 -11.57
C THR A 70 -2.29 -7.06 -12.21
N SER A 71 -1.01 -6.75 -12.46
CA SER A 71 0.03 -7.68 -12.88
C SER A 71 1.41 -7.04 -12.77
N THR A 72 2.46 -7.80 -13.04
CA THR A 72 3.84 -7.30 -13.18
C THR A 72 4.18 -6.81 -14.59
N TYR A 73 3.26 -6.93 -15.55
CA TYR A 73 3.54 -6.53 -16.93
C TYR A 73 3.62 -5.00 -17.09
N PRO A 74 4.48 -4.50 -17.99
CA PRO A 74 4.50 -3.08 -18.34
C PRO A 74 3.11 -2.60 -18.77
N GLY A 75 2.65 -1.48 -18.21
CA GLY A 75 1.33 -0.93 -18.49
C GLY A 75 0.18 -1.57 -17.71
N ALA A 76 0.47 -2.42 -16.71
CA ALA A 76 -0.54 -2.91 -15.78
C ALA A 76 -1.28 -1.75 -15.10
N ASP A 77 -2.57 -1.96 -14.90
CA ASP A 77 -3.41 -0.99 -14.19
C ASP A 77 -3.04 -0.94 -12.70
N VAL A 78 -3.24 0.24 -12.11
CA VAL A 78 -3.09 0.45 -10.67
C VAL A 78 -4.48 0.37 -10.05
N ALA A 79 -4.83 -0.79 -9.49
CA ALA A 79 -6.09 -0.99 -8.81
C ALA A 79 -6.23 -0.08 -7.58
N PHE A 80 -5.11 0.18 -6.89
CA PHE A 80 -5.06 1.11 -5.77
C PHE A 80 -3.69 1.75 -5.65
N HIS A 81 -3.67 3.07 -5.64
CA HIS A 81 -2.50 3.90 -5.38
C HIS A 81 -2.68 4.55 -4.02
N PHE A 82 -1.70 4.37 -3.12
CA PHE A 82 -1.63 5.12 -1.87
C PHE A 82 -0.32 5.90 -1.84
N ASN A 83 -0.41 7.23 -1.79
CA ASN A 83 0.74 8.13 -1.88
C ASN A 83 0.72 9.16 -0.76
N PRO A 84 1.37 8.85 0.37
CA PRO A 84 1.76 9.84 1.36
C PRO A 84 2.65 10.95 0.79
N ARG A 85 2.24 12.20 0.97
CA ARG A 85 2.94 13.42 0.52
C ARG A 85 3.20 14.31 1.73
N PHE A 86 4.44 14.32 2.20
CA PHE A 86 4.86 15.09 3.37
C PHE A 86 4.94 16.59 3.08
N ASP A 87 5.30 16.94 1.84
CA ASP A 87 5.36 18.32 1.33
C ASP A 87 3.97 18.97 1.22
N GLU A 88 2.94 18.18 0.94
CA GLU A 88 1.54 18.62 0.89
C GLU A 88 0.76 18.34 2.19
N HIS A 89 1.38 17.61 3.13
CA HIS A 89 0.78 17.16 4.40
C HIS A 89 -0.56 16.42 4.20
N GLU A 90 -0.61 15.55 3.18
CA GLU A 90 -1.79 14.77 2.82
C GLU A 90 -1.44 13.35 2.34
N ALA A 91 -2.43 12.46 2.36
CA ALA A 91 -2.32 11.14 1.76
C ALA A 91 -3.30 11.02 0.60
N VAL A 92 -2.76 10.87 -0.61
CA VAL A 92 -3.58 10.70 -1.81
C VAL A 92 -3.88 9.23 -2.03
N ARG A 93 -5.15 8.93 -2.31
CA ARG A 93 -5.56 7.64 -2.89
C ARG A 93 -6.14 7.86 -4.27
N ASN A 94 -5.87 6.92 -5.16
CA ASN A 94 -6.41 6.93 -6.52
C ASN A 94 -6.38 5.53 -7.13
N SER A 95 -6.86 5.40 -8.37
CA SER A 95 -6.62 4.26 -9.25
C SER A 95 -6.24 4.74 -10.64
N CYS A 96 -5.53 3.90 -11.41
CA CYS A 96 -5.16 4.17 -12.79
C CYS A 96 -5.63 3.01 -13.66
N GLN A 97 -6.53 3.28 -14.61
CA GLN A 97 -7.13 2.27 -15.49
C GLN A 97 -6.93 2.69 -16.95
N GLY A 98 -6.37 1.80 -17.77
CA GLY A 98 -6.02 2.10 -19.16
C GLY A 98 -5.01 3.25 -19.30
N GLY A 99 -4.15 3.44 -18.29
CA GLY A 99 -3.17 4.54 -18.23
C GLY A 99 -3.73 5.90 -17.80
N GLY A 100 -5.03 6.00 -17.52
CA GLY A 100 -5.66 7.22 -17.01
C GLY A 100 -5.87 7.18 -15.49
N TRP A 101 -5.37 8.20 -14.79
CA TRP A 101 -5.64 8.40 -13.36
C TRP A 101 -7.08 8.89 -13.14
N GLY A 102 -7.73 8.36 -12.11
CA GLY A 102 -9.03 8.83 -11.65
C GLY A 102 -8.94 10.14 -10.85
N MET A 103 -10.04 10.47 -10.16
CA MET A 103 -10.09 11.59 -9.22
C MET A 103 -9.36 11.23 -7.92
N GLU A 104 -8.51 12.13 -7.43
CA GLU A 104 -7.78 11.94 -6.17
C GLU A 104 -8.70 12.01 -4.94
N GLU A 105 -8.49 11.11 -3.99
CA GLU A 105 -9.13 11.11 -2.67
C GLU A 105 -8.13 11.50 -1.57
N LYS A 106 -8.39 12.60 -0.86
CA LYS A 106 -7.43 13.26 0.06
C LYS A 106 -7.88 13.35 1.51
N GLN A 107 -9.14 12.99 1.79
CA GLN A 107 -9.77 13.06 3.10
C GLN A 107 -9.15 12.08 4.13
N GLY A 108 -9.23 12.38 5.43
CA GLY A 108 -8.80 11.44 6.49
C GLY A 108 -7.49 11.78 7.20
N GLY A 109 -6.89 12.95 6.91
CA GLY A 109 -5.71 13.46 7.62
C GLY A 109 -4.40 12.79 7.21
N PHE A 110 -3.32 13.16 7.91
CA PHE A 110 -1.96 12.72 7.57
C PHE A 110 -1.13 12.40 8.82
N PRO A 111 -1.13 11.15 9.30
CA PRO A 111 -0.49 10.76 10.56
C PRO A 111 0.94 10.26 10.40
N LEU A 112 1.60 10.59 9.30
CA LEU A 112 2.97 10.19 9.02
C LEU A 112 3.89 11.38 9.22
N GLN A 113 5.08 11.12 9.76
CA GLN A 113 6.12 12.11 9.95
C GLN A 113 7.38 11.72 9.17
N PRO A 114 8.10 12.68 8.57
CA PRO A 114 9.39 12.41 7.93
C PRO A 114 10.39 11.81 8.92
N GLY A 115 11.20 10.85 8.48
CA GLY A 115 12.18 10.18 9.33
C GLY A 115 11.59 9.29 10.43
N GLN A 116 10.27 9.07 10.49
CA GLN A 116 9.66 8.25 11.53
C GLN A 116 9.30 6.86 11.03
N PRO A 117 9.38 5.83 11.89
CA PRO A 117 8.86 4.52 11.57
C PRO A 117 7.34 4.57 11.45
N PHE A 118 6.79 3.71 10.60
CA PHE A 118 5.37 3.52 10.44
C PHE A 118 5.04 2.05 10.26
N GLU A 119 3.78 1.73 10.53
CA GLU A 119 3.15 0.47 10.18
C GLU A 119 1.82 0.78 9.50
N ILE A 120 1.61 0.27 8.31
CA ILE A 120 0.42 0.51 7.49
C ILE A 120 -0.22 -0.84 7.16
N GLN A 121 -1.55 -0.86 7.22
CA GLN A 121 -2.39 -1.98 6.82
C GLN A 121 -3.23 -1.52 5.63
N ILE A 122 -3.17 -2.25 4.52
CA ILE A 122 -4.11 -2.10 3.41
C ILE A 122 -5.03 -3.30 3.41
N ILE A 123 -6.29 -3.09 3.73
CA ILE A 123 -7.31 -4.11 3.91
C ILE A 123 -8.22 -4.11 2.68
N CYS A 124 -8.39 -5.26 2.04
CA CYS A 124 -9.34 -5.42 0.94
C CYS A 124 -10.72 -5.77 1.50
N PHE A 125 -11.71 -4.93 1.23
CA PHE A 125 -13.13 -5.19 1.41
C PHE A 125 -13.78 -5.48 0.05
N PRO A 126 -15.01 -6.04 0.03
CA PRO A 126 -15.72 -6.29 -1.23
C PRO A 126 -15.88 -5.03 -2.11
N GLU A 127 -16.01 -3.86 -1.49
CA GLU A 127 -16.38 -2.61 -2.18
C GLU A 127 -15.35 -1.48 -2.08
N HIS A 128 -14.24 -1.68 -1.35
CA HIS A 128 -13.18 -0.67 -1.24
C HIS A 128 -11.90 -1.27 -0.64
N TYR A 129 -10.81 -0.49 -0.68
CA TYR A 129 -9.67 -0.70 0.21
C TYR A 129 -9.74 0.26 1.39
N GLN A 130 -9.39 -0.23 2.58
CA GLN A 130 -9.20 0.61 3.76
C GLN A 130 -7.71 0.67 4.11
N VAL A 131 -7.21 1.86 4.41
CA VAL A 131 -5.83 2.07 4.85
C VAL A 131 -5.83 2.46 6.32
N ARG A 132 -5.06 1.76 7.15
CA ARG A 132 -4.89 2.07 8.57
C ARG A 132 -3.42 2.19 8.91
N LYS A 133 -3.08 3.04 9.87
CA LYS A 133 -1.76 3.07 10.50
C LYS A 133 -1.85 2.28 11.80
N THR A 134 -1.04 1.24 12.01
CA THR A 134 -1.05 0.53 13.30
C THR A 134 -0.52 1.50 14.37
N ASN A 135 -1.25 1.57 15.50
CA ASN A 135 -1.16 2.57 16.58
C ASN A 135 -1.98 3.87 16.43
N ASP A 136 -2.68 4.10 15.31
CA ASP A 136 -3.71 5.15 15.19
C ASP A 136 -4.78 4.74 14.15
N ILE A 137 -6.03 4.51 14.58
CA ILE A 137 -7.13 4.18 13.66
C ILE A 137 -7.49 5.45 12.86
N PHE A 138 -7.25 5.43 11.54
CA PHE A 138 -7.84 6.38 10.59
C PHE A 138 -8.91 5.66 9.77
N PHE A 139 -10.04 6.35 9.57
CA PHE A 139 -11.34 5.84 9.15
C PHE A 139 -11.30 5.09 7.81
#